data_AF-A0A6H1KA22-F1
#
_entry.id   AF-A0A6H1KA22-F1
#
_cell.length_a   1.000
_cell.length_b   1.000
_cell.length_c   1.000
_cell.angle_alpha   90.00
_cell.angle_beta   90.00
_cell.angle_gamma   90.00
#
_symmetry.space_group_name_H-M   'P 1'
#
loop_
_entity.id
_entity.type
_entity.pdbx_description
1 polymer ?
#
loop_
_entity_poly.entity_id
_entity_poly.type
_entity_poly.pdbx_seq_one_letter_code
_entity_poly.pdbx_strand_id
1 'polypeptide(L)'
;MPAVLTAVTGVTASSTARIVARVRGSRSALPLAICVLYAVFQLVAGPQWTLFPDSYRYARAAEQYLGASREEAHRTALVAFCASRADRAAHDEQLKPMVHESRHALRTGAERSCLNRWIDAPDITTGDPRYQAIFSGRPGYPLLAAPFVGAFGVLKGMRLLGVFLAAGGSLLVFGLLGCAGLNRRAATVGQVAFLVTPLGWWSAQALGEGLFTVCVLCVLWGGLLLLRHRSMVKGTVLVALGYVAGGVTRYSSALVLAAAIGAAATWALCRNRPSRHRGTVVLAAASAVAAGGVVAAIRILGLASSQATLQDTFTHHFDAPEIADPWSALLGLAVRFARDWIAQQAGLPYFLVLMALAAWALARHGKGLGLLALATAFTGASAVVAHPLVQEADRLGVLMWTPIVLGLPLLVDRHWSSVPMTETELRRAGPPRPGTRTEDRPAGRDR
;
A
#
# COMPACT_ATOMS: atom_id res chain seq x y z
N MET A 1 49.35 -59.26 22.86
CA MET A 1 50.08 -58.71 21.70
C MET A 1 49.53 -59.41 20.48
N PRO A 2 48.89 -58.76 19.47
CA PRO A 2 49.19 -57.49 18.79
C PRO A 2 48.03 -56.45 18.94
N ALA A 3 48.14 -55.13 18.75
CA ALA A 3 48.50 -54.29 17.59
C ALA A 3 47.58 -54.47 16.37
N VAL A 4 46.62 -53.55 16.14
CA VAL A 4 46.43 -52.75 14.92
C VAL A 4 45.34 -51.70 15.21
N LEU A 5 45.79 -50.44 15.25
CA LEU A 5 45.04 -49.20 15.31
C LEU A 5 45.69 -48.32 14.21
N THR A 6 44.89 -47.46 13.55
CA THR A 6 45.21 -46.43 12.52
C THR A 6 44.63 -46.75 11.13
N ALA A 7 44.00 -45.83 10.38
CA ALA A 7 43.64 -44.43 10.58
C ALA A 7 42.65 -44.02 9.47
N VAL A 8 41.53 -43.38 9.81
CA VAL A 8 40.80 -42.46 8.92
C VAL A 8 40.18 -41.34 9.76
N THR A 9 40.98 -40.33 10.09
CA THR A 9 40.49 -39.05 10.63
C THR A 9 41.13 -37.93 9.81
N GLY A 10 40.40 -37.46 8.80
CA GLY A 10 40.91 -36.45 7.87
C GLY A 10 39.82 -35.70 7.11
N VAL A 11 38.66 -35.44 7.74
CA VAL A 11 37.70 -34.46 7.21
C VAL A 11 37.86 -33.18 8.03
N THR A 12 38.62 -32.26 7.44
CA THR A 12 38.96 -30.95 8.00
C THR A 12 37.72 -30.18 8.50
N ALA A 13 37.74 -29.78 9.77
CA ALA A 13 36.78 -28.90 10.41
C ALA A 13 36.70 -27.47 9.81
N SER A 14 37.37 -27.21 8.67
CA SER A 14 37.47 -25.88 8.05
C SER A 14 36.44 -25.60 6.94
N SER A 15 35.72 -26.63 6.46
CA SER A 15 34.71 -26.46 5.40
C SER A 15 33.33 -26.10 5.95
N THR A 16 32.91 -26.73 7.05
CA THR A 16 31.63 -26.45 7.75
C THR A 16 31.67 -25.11 8.48
N ALA A 17 32.80 -24.73 9.09
CA ALA A 17 32.96 -23.41 9.73
C ALA A 17 32.86 -22.25 8.70
N ARG A 18 33.36 -22.44 7.48
CA ARG A 18 33.26 -21.43 6.40
C ARG A 18 31.84 -21.32 5.81
N ILE A 19 31.06 -22.40 5.81
CA ILE A 19 29.67 -22.38 5.33
C ILE A 19 28.76 -21.70 6.38
N VAL A 20 28.98 -21.95 7.68
CA VAL A 20 28.19 -21.30 8.75
C VAL A 20 28.54 -19.82 8.92
N ALA A 21 29.80 -19.42 8.71
CA ALA A 21 30.19 -18.00 8.70
C ALA A 21 29.59 -17.22 7.52
N ARG A 22 29.38 -17.85 6.36
CA ARG A 22 28.79 -17.20 5.17
C ARG A 22 27.28 -16.96 5.29
N VAL A 23 26.59 -17.71 6.15
CA VAL A 23 25.15 -17.54 6.44
C VAL A 23 24.89 -16.49 7.53
N ARG A 24 25.93 -16.11 8.30
CA ARG A 24 25.87 -15.05 9.33
C ARG A 24 26.31 -13.65 8.83
N GLY A 25 26.82 -13.54 7.60
CA GLY A 25 27.31 -12.27 7.03
C GLY A 25 26.21 -11.41 6.41
N SER A 26 25.89 -10.29 7.06
CA SER A 26 24.98 -9.22 6.62
C SER A 26 23.49 -9.57 6.66
N ARG A 27 22.91 -9.62 7.86
CA ARG A 27 21.54 -9.12 8.05
C ARG A 27 21.63 -7.60 7.94
N SER A 28 21.51 -7.06 6.73
CA SER A 28 21.53 -5.62 6.55
C SER A 28 20.38 -5.01 7.35
N ALA A 29 20.69 -4.26 8.41
CA ALA A 29 19.71 -3.51 9.19
C ALA A 29 19.13 -2.33 8.39
N LEU A 30 19.59 -2.12 7.16
CA LEU A 30 19.23 -1.00 6.30
C LEU A 30 17.72 -0.83 6.10
N PRO A 31 16.90 -1.86 5.83
CA PRO A 31 15.46 -1.66 5.68
C PRO A 31 14.79 -1.10 6.94
N LEU A 32 15.24 -1.55 8.12
CA LEU A 32 14.75 -1.02 9.40
C LEU A 32 15.28 0.39 9.66
N ALA A 33 16.55 0.66 9.33
CA ALA A 33 17.12 2.00 9.44
C ALA A 33 16.37 3.01 8.56
N ILE A 34 15.92 2.63 7.37
CA ILE A 34 15.08 3.45 6.50
C ILE A 34 13.72 3.75 7.17
N CYS A 35 13.08 2.76 7.80
CA CYS A 35 11.84 2.99 8.55
C CYS A 35 12.05 3.94 9.73
N VAL A 36 13.16 3.78 10.48
CA VAL A 36 13.51 4.68 11.59
C VAL A 36 13.77 6.09 11.07
N LEU A 37 14.54 6.24 10.00
CA LEU A 37 14.80 7.54 9.38
C LEU A 37 13.50 8.20 8.90
N TYR A 38 12.59 7.44 8.28
CA TYR A 38 11.28 7.93 7.90
C TYR A 38 10.48 8.38 9.12
N ALA A 39 10.44 7.59 10.19
CA ALA A 39 9.76 7.97 11.43
C ALA A 39 10.34 9.27 12.03
N VAL A 40 11.67 9.44 12.01
CA VAL A 40 12.33 10.69 12.41
C VAL A 40 11.91 11.86 11.51
N PHE A 41 11.88 11.66 10.19
CA PHE A 41 11.38 12.70 9.28
C PHE A 41 9.91 13.03 9.53
N GLN A 42 9.09 12.05 9.89
CA GLN A 42 7.70 12.28 10.26
C GLN A 42 7.58 13.11 11.54
N LEU A 43 8.54 13.10 12.46
CA LEU A 43 8.53 14.01 13.63
C LEU A 43 8.74 15.47 13.21
N VAL A 44 9.59 15.73 12.21
CA VAL A 44 9.91 17.08 11.72
C VAL A 44 9.01 17.56 10.57
N ALA A 45 8.15 16.69 10.02
CA ALA A 45 7.16 17.04 8.99
C ALA A 45 6.19 18.17 9.44
N GLY A 46 6.21 18.53 10.73
CA GLY A 46 5.53 19.71 11.24
C GLY A 46 4.01 19.61 11.07
N PRO A 47 3.33 20.73 10.74
CA PRO A 47 1.87 20.78 10.62
C PRO A 47 1.34 20.22 9.29
N GLN A 48 2.19 19.56 8.49
CA GLN A 48 1.77 18.92 7.23
C GLN A 48 0.90 17.68 7.50
N TRP A 49 1.03 17.06 8.68
CA TRP A 49 0.10 16.04 9.17
C TRP A 49 -1.05 16.73 9.93
N THR A 50 -2.29 16.43 9.57
CA THR A 50 -3.50 17.01 10.19
C THR A 50 -4.66 16.02 10.12
N LEU A 51 -5.66 16.17 10.98
CA LEU A 51 -6.87 15.36 10.89
C LEU A 51 -7.80 15.90 9.79
N PHE A 52 -8.40 14.98 9.06
CA PHE A 52 -9.44 15.25 8.07
C PHE A 52 -10.83 14.98 8.69
N PRO A 53 -11.92 15.39 8.02
CA PRO A 53 -13.27 15.04 8.49
C PRO A 53 -13.46 13.53 8.72
N ASP A 54 -12.90 12.69 7.83
CA ASP A 54 -12.89 11.24 7.97
C ASP A 54 -12.08 10.77 9.20
N SER A 55 -10.93 11.41 9.45
CA SER A 55 -10.09 11.11 10.60
C SER A 55 -10.80 11.39 11.92
N TYR A 56 -11.59 12.46 12.00
CA TYR A 56 -12.42 12.76 13.17
C TYR A 56 -13.43 11.63 13.43
N ARG A 57 -14.08 11.07 12.40
CA ARG A 57 -15.02 9.95 12.57
C ARG A 57 -14.31 8.68 13.02
N TYR A 58 -13.13 8.42 12.49
CA TYR A 58 -12.31 7.30 12.92
C TYR A 58 -11.82 7.47 14.37
N ALA A 59 -11.46 8.68 14.78
CA ALA A 59 -11.12 9.00 16.16
C ALA A 59 -12.32 8.78 17.09
N ARG A 60 -13.50 9.31 16.74
CA ARG A 60 -14.73 9.12 17.52
C ARG A 60 -15.08 7.64 17.66
N ALA A 61 -15.01 6.87 16.58
CA ALA A 61 -15.27 5.43 16.63
C ALA A 61 -14.21 4.68 17.48
N ALA A 62 -12.95 5.07 17.41
CA ALA A 62 -11.89 4.50 18.24
C ALA A 62 -12.13 4.76 19.73
N GLU A 63 -12.51 5.98 20.12
CA GLU A 63 -12.91 6.32 21.50
C GLU A 63 -14.14 5.52 21.97
N GLN A 64 -15.14 5.33 21.11
CA GLN A 64 -16.30 4.50 21.43
C GLN A 64 -15.92 3.03 21.66
N TYR A 65 -14.96 2.49 20.90
CA TYR A 65 -14.43 1.13 21.14
C TYR A 65 -13.64 1.02 22.44
N LEU A 66 -13.11 2.13 22.96
CA LEU A 66 -12.50 2.20 24.29
C LEU A 66 -13.53 2.35 25.41
N GLY A 67 -14.83 2.47 25.08
CA GLY A 67 -15.93 2.55 26.03
C GLY A 67 -16.46 3.97 26.28
N ALA A 68 -15.92 4.99 25.61
CA ALA A 68 -16.43 6.35 25.74
C ALA A 68 -17.88 6.45 25.23
N SER A 69 -18.69 7.28 25.87
CA SER A 69 -20.02 7.61 25.36
C SER A 69 -19.90 8.33 24.01
N ARG A 70 -20.97 8.34 23.19
CA ARG A 70 -20.93 9.05 21.89
C ARG A 70 -20.64 10.54 22.02
N GLU A 71 -21.17 11.18 23.06
CA GLU A 71 -20.94 12.60 23.33
C GLU A 71 -19.48 12.88 23.75
N GLU A 72 -18.95 12.05 24.66
CA GLU A 72 -17.56 12.14 25.09
C GLU A 72 -16.60 11.90 23.92
N ALA A 73 -16.84 10.84 23.13
CA ALA A 73 -16.07 10.54 21.94
C ALA A 73 -16.12 11.67 20.90
N HIS A 74 -17.30 12.31 20.72
CA HIS A 74 -17.44 13.50 19.85
C HIS A 74 -16.57 14.64 20.35
N ARG A 75 -16.66 14.98 21.63
CA ARG A 75 -15.91 16.09 22.24
C ARG A 75 -14.39 15.85 22.13
N THR A 76 -13.93 14.66 22.47
CA THR A 76 -12.50 14.29 22.41
C THR A 76 -11.97 14.32 20.98
N ALA A 77 -12.70 13.71 20.03
CA ALA A 77 -12.33 13.73 18.62
C ALA A 77 -12.37 15.15 18.03
N LEU A 78 -13.34 15.99 18.42
CA LEU A 78 -13.49 17.36 17.97
C LEU A 78 -12.34 18.25 18.47
N VAL A 79 -11.97 18.14 19.75
CA VAL A 79 -10.81 18.88 20.30
C VAL A 79 -9.54 18.52 19.55
N ALA A 80 -9.29 17.22 19.32
CA ALA A 80 -8.17 16.77 18.52
C ALA A 80 -8.21 17.32 17.09
N PHE A 81 -9.37 17.23 16.43
CA PHE A 81 -9.57 17.76 15.08
C PHE A 81 -9.26 19.25 15.02
N CYS A 82 -9.91 20.07 15.85
CA CYS A 82 -9.73 21.51 15.89
C CYS A 82 -8.28 21.92 16.23
N ALA A 83 -7.63 21.25 17.19
CA ALA A 83 -6.22 21.52 17.50
C ALA A 83 -5.30 21.25 16.28
N SER A 84 -5.48 20.12 15.59
CA SER A 84 -4.67 19.80 14.41
C SER A 84 -4.93 20.70 13.21
N ARG A 85 -6.16 21.17 13.04
CA ARG A 85 -6.54 22.13 11.99
C ARG A 85 -6.03 23.53 12.31
N ALA A 86 -6.06 23.93 13.57
CA ALA A 86 -5.53 25.20 14.03
C ALA A 86 -4.01 25.28 13.88
N ASP A 87 -3.28 24.19 14.17
CA ASP A 87 -1.84 24.12 13.93
C ASP A 87 -1.48 24.28 12.44
N ARG A 88 -2.28 23.68 11.55
CA ARG A 88 -2.13 23.83 10.10
C ARG A 88 -2.48 25.25 9.63
N ALA A 89 -3.63 25.76 10.04
CA ALA A 89 -4.10 27.09 9.68
C ALA A 89 -3.11 28.17 10.14
N ALA A 90 -2.63 28.10 11.38
CA ALA A 90 -1.63 29.04 11.88
C ALA A 90 -0.34 28.99 11.06
N HIS A 91 0.11 27.80 10.65
CA HIS A 91 1.28 27.67 9.78
C HIS A 91 1.06 28.30 8.41
N ASP A 92 -0.08 28.02 7.75
CA ASP A 92 -0.39 28.56 6.44
C ASP A 92 -0.55 30.10 6.49
N GLU A 93 -1.18 30.63 7.54
CA GLU A 93 -1.31 32.09 7.75
C GLU A 93 0.05 32.77 7.97
N GLN A 94 0.95 32.15 8.72
CA GLN A 94 2.31 32.70 8.94
C GLN A 94 3.16 32.80 7.68
N LEU A 95 2.83 32.03 6.63
CA LEU A 95 3.52 32.12 5.35
C LEU A 95 3.01 33.29 4.50
N LYS A 96 1.95 33.98 4.91
CA LYS A 96 1.42 35.16 4.20
C LYS A 96 2.24 36.40 4.53
N PRO A 97 2.67 37.19 3.52
CA PRO A 97 3.57 38.33 3.73
C PRO A 97 3.08 39.41 4.70
N MET A 98 1.75 39.55 4.84
CA MET A 98 1.13 40.63 5.61
C MET A 98 0.75 40.23 7.04
N VAL A 99 0.94 38.96 7.43
CA VAL A 99 0.54 38.47 8.75
C VAL A 99 1.69 38.67 9.73
N HIS A 100 1.47 39.54 10.71
CA HIS A 100 2.46 39.88 11.76
C HIS A 100 2.09 39.27 13.12
N GLU A 101 0.95 38.58 13.19
CA GLU A 101 0.48 37.92 14.40
C GLU A 101 1.38 36.73 14.78
N SER A 102 1.54 36.50 16.08
CA SER A 102 2.30 35.34 16.55
C SER A 102 1.58 34.04 16.16
N ARG A 103 2.35 32.97 15.91
CA ARG A 103 1.79 31.62 15.65
C ARG A 103 0.77 31.20 16.70
N HIS A 104 1.06 31.55 17.95
CA HIS A 104 0.23 31.20 19.08
C HIS A 104 -1.13 31.90 19.01
N ALA A 105 -1.17 33.20 18.72
CA ALA A 105 -2.41 33.96 18.55
C ALA A 105 -3.27 33.41 17.40
N LEU A 106 -2.65 33.16 16.24
CA LEU A 106 -3.32 32.57 15.07
C LEU A 106 -3.92 31.19 15.39
N ARG A 107 -3.14 30.32 16.05
CA ARG A 107 -3.58 28.98 16.44
C ARG A 107 -4.75 29.06 17.41
N THR A 108 -4.62 29.83 18.49
CA THR A 108 -5.68 29.94 19.51
C THR A 108 -6.97 30.51 18.92
N GLY A 109 -6.88 31.49 18.02
CA GLY A 109 -8.02 32.03 17.29
C GLY A 109 -8.71 30.98 16.41
N ALA A 110 -7.94 30.25 15.61
CA ALA A 110 -8.44 29.19 14.73
C ALA A 110 -9.07 28.03 15.51
N GLU A 111 -8.44 27.60 16.60
CA GLU A 111 -8.93 26.53 17.46
C GLU A 111 -10.27 26.90 18.12
N ARG A 112 -10.36 28.10 18.70
CA ARG A 112 -11.60 28.62 19.29
C ARG A 112 -12.71 28.75 18.25
N SER A 113 -12.40 29.30 17.07
CA SER A 113 -13.38 29.41 16.00
C SER A 113 -13.89 28.05 15.52
N CYS A 114 -13.03 27.03 15.49
CA CYS A 114 -13.40 25.67 15.12
C CYS A 114 -14.31 25.03 16.18
N LEU A 115 -13.94 25.13 17.46
CA LEU A 115 -14.72 24.58 18.57
C LEU A 115 -16.11 25.23 18.63
N ASN A 116 -16.18 26.57 18.60
CA ASN A 116 -17.45 27.30 18.65
C ASN A 116 -18.41 26.92 17.51
N ARG A 117 -17.88 26.50 16.36
CA ARG A 117 -18.70 26.08 15.22
C ARG A 117 -19.36 24.71 15.42
N TRP A 118 -18.68 23.79 16.13
CA TRP A 118 -19.03 22.36 16.10
C TRP A 118 -19.26 21.73 17.47
N ILE A 119 -19.09 22.48 18.57
CA ILE A 119 -19.22 21.94 19.93
C ILE A 119 -20.62 21.36 20.20
N ASP A 120 -21.66 22.08 19.76
CA ASP A 120 -23.07 21.68 19.92
C ASP A 120 -23.63 20.95 18.69
N ALA A 121 -22.82 20.77 17.65
CA ALA A 121 -23.24 20.08 16.44
C ALA A 121 -23.16 18.55 16.64
N PRO A 122 -24.10 17.78 16.05
CA PRO A 122 -24.08 16.31 16.15
C PRO A 122 -22.90 15.67 15.41
N ASP A 123 -22.29 16.39 14.46
CA ASP A 123 -21.13 15.99 13.66
C ASP A 123 -20.48 17.23 13.03
N ILE A 124 -19.23 17.13 12.59
CA ILE A 124 -18.49 18.23 11.95
C ILE A 124 -18.80 18.41 10.46
N THR A 125 -19.61 17.52 9.87
CA THR A 125 -20.06 17.63 8.48
C THR A 125 -21.57 17.66 8.40
N THR A 126 -22.24 16.59 8.83
CA THR A 126 -23.71 16.51 8.83
C THR A 126 -24.21 15.50 9.86
N GLY A 127 -25.38 15.79 10.44
CA GLY A 127 -26.11 14.88 11.32
C GLY A 127 -26.87 13.77 10.59
N ASP A 128 -26.93 13.80 9.25
CA ASP A 128 -27.73 12.86 8.46
C ASP A 128 -27.28 11.39 8.68
N PRO A 129 -28.19 10.49 9.08
CA PRO A 129 -27.85 9.10 9.36
C PRO A 129 -27.31 8.34 8.14
N ARG A 130 -27.71 8.71 6.92
CA ARG A 130 -27.22 8.09 5.68
C ARG A 130 -25.73 8.37 5.48
N TYR A 131 -25.31 9.59 5.78
CA TYR A 131 -23.89 9.95 5.74
C TYR A 131 -23.09 9.21 6.81
N GLN A 132 -23.61 9.14 8.04
CA GLN A 132 -22.96 8.42 9.14
C GLN A 132 -22.80 6.92 8.82
N ALA A 133 -23.76 6.31 8.12
CA ALA A 133 -23.72 4.92 7.70
C ALA A 133 -22.57 4.57 6.75
N ILE A 134 -22.07 5.55 5.97
CA ILE A 134 -20.92 5.35 5.06
C ILE A 134 -19.65 4.99 5.85
N PHE A 135 -19.51 5.53 7.06
CA PHE A 135 -18.33 5.35 7.90
C PHE A 135 -18.50 4.23 8.93
N SER A 136 -19.69 4.05 9.50
CA SER A 136 -19.94 3.01 10.51
C SER A 136 -19.78 1.59 9.96
N GLY A 137 -20.00 1.39 8.65
CA GLY A 137 -19.76 0.12 7.96
C GLY A 137 -18.29 -0.25 7.75
N ARG A 138 -17.34 0.50 8.30
CA ARG A 138 -15.89 0.35 8.06
C ARG A 138 -15.09 0.32 9.37
N PRO A 139 -15.29 -0.71 10.22
CA PRO A 139 -14.70 -0.74 11.56
C PRO A 139 -13.19 -1.01 11.57
N GLY A 140 -12.60 -1.47 10.46
CA GLY A 140 -11.22 -1.97 10.42
C GLY A 140 -10.17 -0.97 10.90
N TYR A 141 -10.16 0.25 10.35
CA TYR A 141 -9.18 1.26 10.76
C TYR A 141 -9.42 1.79 12.18
N PRO A 142 -10.66 2.15 12.60
CA PRO A 142 -10.90 2.60 13.98
C PRO A 142 -10.61 1.53 15.03
N LEU A 143 -10.89 0.25 14.77
CA LEU A 143 -10.52 -0.86 15.66
C LEU A 143 -8.99 -0.96 15.82
N LEU A 144 -8.24 -0.81 14.72
CA LEU A 144 -6.78 -0.81 14.78
C LEU A 144 -6.23 0.45 15.48
N ALA A 145 -6.91 1.59 15.35
CA ALA A 145 -6.53 2.85 15.99
C ALA A 145 -6.79 2.86 17.50
N ALA A 146 -7.85 2.19 17.98
CA ALA A 146 -8.26 2.19 19.39
C ALA A 146 -7.10 1.97 20.39
N PRO A 147 -6.24 0.94 20.29
CA PRO A 147 -5.15 0.75 21.24
C PRO A 147 -4.12 1.90 21.22
N PHE A 148 -3.87 2.53 20.06
CA PHE A 148 -2.96 3.67 19.97
C PHE A 148 -3.59 4.94 20.53
N VAL A 149 -4.88 5.14 20.27
CA VAL A 149 -5.66 6.26 20.84
C VAL A 149 -5.72 6.13 22.35
N GLY A 150 -6.01 4.94 22.89
CA GLY A 150 -6.07 4.71 24.33
C GLY A 150 -4.71 4.91 25.03
N ALA A 151 -3.61 4.57 24.37
CA ALA A 151 -2.27 4.72 24.96
C ALA A 151 -1.70 6.15 24.86
N PHE A 152 -2.00 6.90 23.79
CA PHE A 152 -1.31 8.16 23.48
C PHE A 152 -2.24 9.36 23.25
N GLY A 153 -3.57 9.16 23.31
CA GLY A 153 -4.59 10.11 22.87
C GLY A 153 -4.77 10.17 21.36
N VAL A 154 -5.86 10.77 20.88
CA VAL A 154 -6.25 10.79 19.46
C VAL A 154 -5.13 11.23 18.52
N LEU A 155 -4.55 12.42 18.73
CA LEU A 155 -3.58 13.00 17.81
C LEU A 155 -2.30 12.16 17.70
N LYS A 156 -1.66 11.88 18.84
CA LYS A 156 -0.40 11.14 18.86
C LYS A 156 -0.63 9.68 18.47
N GLY A 157 -1.71 9.07 18.95
CA GLY A 157 -2.07 7.68 18.66
C GLY A 157 -2.29 7.44 17.17
N MET A 158 -3.14 8.24 16.51
CA MET A 158 -3.40 8.09 15.08
C MET A 158 -2.18 8.43 14.22
N ARG A 159 -1.37 9.45 14.61
CA ARG A 159 -0.12 9.76 13.92
C ARG A 159 0.87 8.61 14.00
N LEU A 160 1.03 8.04 15.19
CA LEU A 160 1.92 6.91 15.43
C LEU A 160 1.47 5.68 14.61
N LEU A 161 0.17 5.36 14.63
CA LEU A 161 -0.39 4.30 13.79
C LEU A 161 -0.08 4.52 12.31
N GLY A 162 -0.29 5.74 11.78
CA GLY A 162 0.05 6.08 10.40
C GLY A 162 1.53 5.80 10.08
N VAL A 163 2.46 6.22 10.95
CA VAL A 163 3.89 5.94 10.78
C VAL A 163 4.17 4.43 10.76
N PHE A 164 3.53 3.65 11.64
CA PHE A 164 3.65 2.19 11.64
C PHE A 164 3.11 1.54 10.37
N LEU A 165 1.97 2.01 9.85
CA LEU A 165 1.37 1.52 8.61
C LEU A 165 2.26 1.83 7.40
N ALA A 166 2.79 3.04 7.30
CA ALA A 166 3.74 3.41 6.24
C ALA A 166 5.05 2.60 6.32
N ALA A 167 5.61 2.46 7.52
CA ALA A 167 6.81 1.64 7.72
C ALA A 167 6.55 0.16 7.36
N GLY A 168 5.45 -0.41 7.84
CA GLY A 168 5.01 -1.77 7.52
C GLY A 168 4.80 -1.99 6.03
N GLY A 169 4.10 -1.07 5.36
CA GLY A 169 3.91 -1.07 3.91
C GLY A 169 5.24 -1.06 3.15
N SER A 170 6.19 -0.22 3.57
CA SER A 170 7.52 -0.16 2.94
C SER A 170 8.30 -1.48 3.09
N LEU A 171 8.21 -2.15 4.24
CA LEU A 171 8.84 -3.46 4.48
C LEU A 171 8.16 -4.57 3.69
N LEU A 172 6.83 -4.50 3.51
CA LEU A 172 6.11 -5.41 2.62
C LEU A 172 6.55 -5.22 1.17
N VAL A 173 6.77 -3.98 0.69
CA VAL A 173 7.34 -3.73 -0.64
C VAL A 173 8.74 -4.34 -0.77
N PHE A 174 9.61 -4.13 0.22
CA PHE A 174 10.94 -4.73 0.23
C PHE A 174 10.88 -6.26 0.14
N GLY A 175 10.03 -6.90 0.96
CA GLY A 175 9.83 -8.35 0.97
C GLY A 175 9.21 -8.89 -0.33
N LEU A 176 8.22 -8.18 -0.88
CA LEU A 176 7.58 -8.48 -2.15
C LEU A 176 8.59 -8.46 -3.30
N LEU A 177 9.43 -7.43 -3.39
CA LEU A 177 10.46 -7.31 -4.42
C LEU A 177 11.56 -8.38 -4.26
N GLY A 178 11.96 -8.69 -3.03
CA GLY A 178 12.83 -9.83 -2.76
C GLY A 178 12.20 -11.16 -3.22
N CYS A 179 10.91 -11.37 -2.96
CA CYS A 179 10.15 -12.53 -3.45
C CYS A 179 10.02 -12.53 -4.98
N ALA A 180 9.97 -11.35 -5.60
CA ALA A 180 10.04 -11.17 -7.04
C ALA A 180 11.43 -11.49 -7.62
N GLY A 181 12.44 -11.74 -6.78
CA GLY A 181 13.78 -12.19 -7.16
C GLY A 181 14.79 -11.06 -7.37
N LEU A 182 14.44 -9.82 -6.98
CA LEU A 182 15.36 -8.69 -7.08
C LEU A 182 16.42 -8.79 -5.99
N ASN A 183 17.60 -8.23 -6.27
CA ASN A 183 18.65 -8.09 -5.28
C ASN A 183 18.23 -7.10 -4.17
N ARG A 184 18.90 -7.17 -3.01
CA ARG A 184 18.55 -6.35 -1.85
C ARG A 184 18.62 -4.85 -2.10
N ARG A 185 19.57 -4.39 -2.92
CA ARG A 185 19.72 -2.96 -3.20
C ARG A 185 18.52 -2.45 -4.01
N ALA A 186 18.11 -3.19 -5.04
CA ALA A 186 16.92 -2.88 -5.81
C ALA A 186 15.65 -2.93 -4.94
N ALA A 187 15.50 -3.95 -4.09
CA ALA A 187 14.38 -3.99 -3.13
C ALA A 187 14.39 -2.79 -2.17
N THR A 188 15.57 -2.33 -1.75
CA THR A 188 15.72 -1.10 -0.94
C THR A 188 15.27 0.14 -1.69
N VAL A 189 15.59 0.25 -2.99
CA VAL A 189 15.08 1.34 -3.83
C VAL A 189 13.56 1.32 -3.89
N GLY A 190 12.93 0.14 -3.98
CA GLY A 190 11.47 0.03 -3.93
C GLY A 190 10.88 0.46 -2.59
N GLN A 191 11.54 0.10 -1.48
CA GLN A 191 11.16 0.56 -0.14
C GLN A 191 11.21 2.09 -0.03
N VAL A 192 12.29 2.71 -0.51
CA VAL A 192 12.44 4.17 -0.52
C VAL A 192 11.39 4.79 -1.44
N ALA A 193 11.20 4.26 -2.64
CA ALA A 193 10.18 4.72 -3.59
C ALA A 193 8.77 4.69 -2.98
N PHE A 194 8.43 3.65 -2.21
CA PHE A 194 7.17 3.61 -1.47
C PHE A 194 7.04 4.80 -0.51
N LEU A 195 8.06 5.05 0.31
CA LEU A 195 8.01 6.07 1.37
C LEU A 195 8.02 7.52 0.83
N VAL A 196 8.66 7.77 -0.31
CA VAL A 196 8.79 9.13 -0.88
C VAL A 196 7.71 9.48 -1.91
N THR A 197 6.89 8.52 -2.31
CA THR A 197 5.75 8.75 -3.22
C THR A 197 4.45 8.99 -2.44
N PRO A 198 3.36 9.40 -3.12
CA PRO A 198 2.05 9.52 -2.47
C PRO A 198 1.60 8.27 -1.71
N LEU A 199 2.05 7.07 -2.06
CA LEU A 199 1.78 5.83 -1.31
C LEU A 199 2.25 5.92 0.15
N GLY A 200 3.49 6.32 0.40
CA GLY A 200 4.03 6.47 1.74
C GLY A 200 3.36 7.61 2.50
N TRP A 201 3.17 8.75 1.82
CA TRP A 201 2.54 9.93 2.40
C TRP A 201 1.12 9.65 2.90
N TRP A 202 0.25 9.12 2.03
CA TRP A 202 -1.13 8.80 2.40
C TRP A 202 -1.22 7.59 3.33
N SER A 203 -0.23 6.70 3.34
CA SER A 203 -0.17 5.62 4.33
C SER A 203 0.11 6.12 5.74
N ALA A 204 0.73 7.29 5.89
CA ALA A 204 1.04 7.89 7.18
C ALA A 204 -0.06 8.81 7.72
N GLN A 205 -1.09 9.11 6.93
CA GLN A 205 -2.20 9.95 7.36
C GLN A 205 -3.14 9.18 8.29
N ALA A 206 -3.92 9.93 9.08
CA ALA A 206 -4.90 9.41 10.03
C ALA A 206 -6.17 8.88 9.34
N LEU A 207 -6.01 8.01 8.35
CA LEU A 207 -7.07 7.55 7.46
C LEU A 207 -6.91 6.07 7.10
N GLY A 208 -7.95 5.48 6.49
CA GLY A 208 -7.96 4.06 6.12
C GLY A 208 -7.02 3.68 4.98
N GLU A 209 -6.44 4.65 4.26
CA GLU A 209 -5.53 4.48 3.12
C GLU A 209 -4.30 3.64 3.47
N GLY A 210 -3.66 3.89 4.62
CA GLY A 210 -2.47 3.15 5.03
C GLY A 210 -2.75 1.68 5.30
N LEU A 211 -3.81 1.40 6.07
CA LEU A 211 -4.21 0.03 6.35
C LEU A 211 -4.64 -0.69 5.07
N PHE A 212 -5.41 -0.03 4.20
CA PHE A 212 -5.81 -0.61 2.93
C PHE A 212 -4.62 -0.88 2.00
N THR A 213 -3.61 0.02 1.98
CA THR A 213 -2.37 -0.17 1.21
C THR A 213 -1.60 -1.39 1.71
N VAL A 214 -1.49 -1.60 3.02
CA VAL A 214 -0.90 -2.81 3.62
C VAL A 214 -1.68 -4.06 3.18
N CYS A 215 -3.01 -4.03 3.23
CA CYS A 215 -3.87 -5.13 2.75
C CYS A 215 -3.62 -5.45 1.26
N VAL A 216 -3.55 -4.42 0.41
CA VAL A 216 -3.23 -4.56 -1.02
C VAL A 216 -1.88 -5.22 -1.19
N LEU A 217 -0.83 -4.76 -0.50
CA LEU A 217 0.51 -5.35 -0.59
C LEU A 217 0.54 -6.82 -0.15
N CYS A 218 -0.25 -7.21 0.86
CA CYS A 218 -0.45 -8.61 1.24
C CYS A 218 -1.10 -9.42 0.11
N VAL A 219 -2.14 -8.89 -0.55
CA VAL A 219 -2.78 -9.53 -1.71
C VAL A 219 -1.78 -9.68 -2.87
N LEU A 220 -0.97 -8.66 -3.16
CA LEU A 220 0.04 -8.72 -4.21
C LEU A 220 1.14 -9.74 -3.90
N TRP A 221 1.60 -9.81 -2.66
CA TRP A 221 2.60 -10.79 -2.24
C TRP A 221 2.05 -12.21 -2.27
N GLY A 222 0.89 -12.43 -1.68
CA GLY A 222 0.23 -13.73 -1.73
C GLY A 222 -0.07 -14.17 -3.17
N GLY A 223 -0.58 -13.25 -4.00
CA GLY A 223 -0.81 -13.46 -5.41
C GLY A 223 0.46 -13.81 -6.19
N LEU A 224 1.58 -13.13 -5.92
CA LEU A 224 2.86 -13.44 -6.56
C LEU A 224 3.37 -14.84 -6.17
N LEU A 225 3.23 -15.24 -4.90
CA LEU A 225 3.58 -16.59 -4.44
C LEU A 225 2.76 -17.67 -5.16
N LEU A 226 1.46 -17.41 -5.39
CA LEU A 226 0.57 -18.29 -6.13
C LEU A 226 0.93 -18.34 -7.62
N LEU A 227 1.11 -17.18 -8.27
CA LEU A 227 1.47 -17.07 -9.69
C LEU A 227 2.83 -17.68 -10.02
N ARG A 228 3.76 -17.73 -9.06
CA ARG A 228 5.08 -18.34 -9.24
C ARG A 228 5.20 -19.76 -8.70
N HIS A 229 4.09 -20.34 -8.25
CA HIS A 229 4.04 -21.69 -7.67
C HIS A 229 5.09 -21.90 -6.55
N ARG A 230 5.35 -20.85 -5.75
CA ARG A 230 6.37 -20.90 -4.69
C ARG A 230 5.81 -21.47 -3.38
N SER A 231 4.60 -21.06 -3.00
CA SER A 231 3.92 -21.58 -1.81
C SER A 231 2.42 -21.34 -1.91
N MET A 232 1.64 -22.42 -2.05
CA MET A 232 0.18 -22.34 -2.12
C MET A 232 -0.42 -21.84 -0.80
N VAL A 233 -0.05 -22.46 0.33
CA VAL A 233 -0.63 -22.15 1.64
C VAL A 233 -0.35 -20.69 2.03
N LYS A 234 0.91 -20.26 2.01
CA LYS A 234 1.27 -18.88 2.36
C LYS A 234 0.63 -17.87 1.41
N GLY A 235 0.59 -18.20 0.13
CA GLY A 235 -0.06 -17.37 -0.90
C GLY A 235 -1.54 -17.16 -0.62
N THR A 236 -2.28 -18.24 -0.40
CA THR A 236 -3.72 -18.20 -0.09
C THR A 236 -4.00 -17.45 1.21
N VAL A 237 -3.23 -17.72 2.28
CA VAL A 237 -3.41 -17.06 3.59
C VAL A 237 -3.21 -15.55 3.47
N LEU A 238 -2.14 -15.10 2.79
CA LEU A 238 -1.91 -13.66 2.61
C LEU A 238 -3.00 -12.97 1.79
N VAL A 239 -3.48 -13.62 0.71
CA VAL A 239 -4.57 -13.10 -0.11
C VAL A 239 -5.86 -13.02 0.71
N ALA A 240 -6.22 -14.08 1.43
CA ALA A 240 -7.43 -14.13 2.23
C ALA A 240 -7.43 -13.09 3.35
N LEU A 241 -6.34 -13.01 4.13
CA LEU A 241 -6.20 -12.01 5.19
C LEU A 241 -6.20 -10.58 4.63
N GLY A 242 -5.52 -10.36 3.50
CA GLY A 242 -5.52 -9.07 2.80
C GLY A 242 -6.93 -8.64 2.38
N TYR A 243 -7.73 -9.53 1.78
CA TYR A 243 -9.11 -9.22 1.41
C TYR A 243 -10.04 -9.02 2.60
N VAL A 244 -9.95 -9.86 3.64
CA VAL A 244 -10.80 -9.71 4.84
C VAL A 244 -10.51 -8.39 5.54
N ALA A 245 -9.24 -8.09 5.82
CA ALA A 245 -8.84 -6.84 6.46
C ALA A 245 -9.14 -5.63 5.56
N GLY A 246 -8.92 -5.74 4.24
CA GLY A 246 -9.27 -4.71 3.28
C GLY A 246 -10.78 -4.46 3.20
N GLY A 247 -11.59 -5.51 3.29
CA GLY A 247 -13.05 -5.47 3.26
C GLY A 247 -13.62 -4.70 4.45
N VAL A 248 -13.17 -5.00 5.67
CA VAL A 248 -13.64 -4.29 6.88
C VAL A 248 -13.10 -2.86 6.99
N THR A 249 -12.10 -2.50 6.18
CA THR A 249 -11.50 -1.15 6.16
C THR A 249 -12.13 -0.28 5.06
N ARG A 250 -12.22 -0.80 3.83
CA ARG A 250 -12.74 -0.11 2.63
C ARG A 250 -13.37 -1.12 1.68
N TYR A 251 -14.55 -1.64 2.02
CA TYR A 251 -15.23 -2.68 1.26
C TYR A 251 -15.39 -2.35 -0.24
N SER A 252 -15.75 -1.12 -0.62
CA SER A 252 -15.87 -0.72 -2.03
C SER A 252 -14.55 -0.83 -2.79
N SER A 253 -13.44 -0.38 -2.19
CA SER A 253 -12.11 -0.50 -2.79
C SER A 253 -11.63 -1.95 -2.83
N ALA A 254 -11.94 -2.74 -1.80
CA ALA A 254 -11.64 -4.17 -1.74
C ALA A 254 -12.38 -4.96 -2.83
N LEU A 255 -13.65 -4.61 -3.10
CA LEU A 255 -14.44 -5.20 -4.19
C LEU A 255 -13.79 -4.94 -5.55
N VAL A 256 -13.42 -3.69 -5.85
CA VAL A 256 -12.78 -3.32 -7.12
C VAL A 256 -11.43 -4.00 -7.26
N LEU A 257 -10.62 -4.04 -6.18
CA LEU A 257 -9.35 -4.76 -6.16
C LEU A 257 -9.54 -6.25 -6.47
N ALA A 258 -10.47 -6.90 -5.78
CA ALA A 258 -10.75 -8.32 -5.94
C ALA A 258 -11.23 -8.64 -7.36
N ALA A 259 -12.13 -7.81 -7.92
CA ALA A 259 -12.56 -7.95 -9.30
C ALA A 259 -11.40 -7.77 -10.29
N ALA A 260 -10.56 -6.75 -10.12
CA ALA A 260 -9.43 -6.47 -11.00
C ALA A 260 -8.36 -7.58 -10.95
N ILE A 261 -8.00 -8.06 -9.75
CA ILE A 261 -7.03 -9.16 -9.57
C ILE A 261 -7.61 -10.46 -10.11
N GLY A 262 -8.90 -10.74 -9.86
CA GLY A 262 -9.60 -11.90 -10.41
C GLY A 262 -9.64 -11.90 -11.94
N ALA A 263 -9.90 -10.75 -12.56
CA ALA A 263 -9.85 -10.57 -14.01
C ALA A 263 -8.43 -10.78 -14.56
N ALA A 264 -7.41 -10.21 -13.91
CA ALA A 264 -6.00 -10.39 -14.30
C ALA A 264 -5.54 -11.85 -14.19
N ALA A 265 -5.91 -12.56 -13.12
CA ALA A 265 -5.60 -13.97 -12.94
C ALA A 265 -6.34 -14.85 -13.97
N THR A 266 -7.62 -14.58 -14.22
CA THR A 266 -8.41 -15.28 -15.26
C THR A 266 -7.83 -15.04 -16.65
N TRP A 267 -7.45 -13.81 -16.97
CA TRP A 267 -6.77 -13.48 -18.22
C TRP A 267 -5.46 -14.25 -18.37
N ALA A 268 -4.66 -14.36 -17.30
CA ALA A 268 -3.43 -15.14 -17.30
C ALA A 268 -3.70 -16.64 -17.56
N LEU A 269 -4.75 -17.22 -16.96
CA LEU A 269 -5.18 -18.60 -17.25
C LEU A 269 -5.55 -18.79 -18.72
N CYS A 270 -6.32 -17.87 -19.29
CA CYS A 270 -6.80 -17.99 -20.65
C CYS A 270 -5.68 -17.81 -21.68
N ARG A 271 -4.81 -16.81 -21.51
CA ARG A 271 -3.85 -16.37 -22.54
C ARG A 271 -2.45 -16.95 -22.40
N ASN A 272 -1.99 -17.27 -21.19
CA ASN A 272 -0.61 -17.68 -20.94
C ASN A 272 -0.55 -19.15 -20.52
N ARG A 273 -0.16 -20.05 -21.44
CA ARG A 273 0.03 -21.47 -21.11
C ARG A 273 0.90 -21.71 -19.86
N PRO A 274 2.02 -21.00 -19.64
CA PRO A 274 2.83 -21.18 -18.43
C PRO A 274 2.11 -20.80 -17.12
N SER A 275 1.08 -19.96 -17.18
CA SER A 275 0.31 -19.52 -16.01
C SER A 275 -0.89 -20.43 -15.70
N ARG A 276 -1.12 -21.48 -16.50
CA ARG A 276 -2.20 -22.47 -16.30
C ARG A 276 -1.82 -23.51 -15.25
N HIS A 277 -1.78 -23.08 -14.00
CA HIS A 277 -1.52 -23.96 -12.87
C HIS A 277 -2.43 -23.64 -11.68
N ARG A 278 -2.46 -24.55 -10.70
CA ARG A 278 -3.34 -24.48 -9.51
C ARG A 278 -3.23 -23.14 -8.78
N GLY A 279 -2.03 -22.58 -8.64
CA GLY A 279 -1.83 -21.27 -8.01
C GLY A 279 -2.64 -20.13 -8.64
N THR A 280 -2.64 -19.99 -9.96
CA THR A 280 -3.42 -18.95 -10.65
C THR A 280 -4.92 -19.19 -10.52
N VAL A 281 -5.37 -20.46 -10.57
CA VAL A 281 -6.77 -20.83 -10.33
C VAL A 281 -7.21 -20.44 -8.92
N VAL A 282 -6.39 -20.73 -7.90
CA VAL A 282 -6.67 -20.35 -6.52
C VAL A 282 -6.73 -18.84 -6.35
N LEU A 283 -5.84 -18.08 -6.99
CA LEU A 283 -5.89 -16.61 -6.95
C LEU A 283 -7.17 -16.06 -7.59
N ALA A 284 -7.56 -16.57 -8.76
CA ALA A 284 -8.80 -16.18 -9.43
C ALA A 284 -10.02 -16.51 -8.57
N ALA A 285 -10.09 -17.74 -8.04
CA ALA A 285 -11.19 -18.19 -7.19
C ALA A 285 -11.27 -17.40 -5.88
N ALA A 286 -10.16 -17.20 -5.17
CA ALA A 286 -10.13 -16.42 -3.93
C ALA A 286 -10.58 -14.97 -4.16
N SER A 287 -10.18 -14.38 -5.30
CA SER A 287 -10.59 -13.01 -5.66
C SER A 287 -12.08 -12.95 -6.04
N ALA A 288 -12.61 -13.96 -6.75
CA ALA A 288 -14.04 -14.05 -7.04
C ALA A 288 -14.87 -14.22 -5.76
N VAL A 289 -14.44 -15.08 -4.83
CA VAL A 289 -15.07 -15.27 -3.52
C VAL A 289 -15.04 -14.00 -2.70
N ALA A 290 -13.91 -13.26 -2.67
CA ALA A 290 -13.82 -11.99 -1.98
C ALA A 290 -14.77 -10.93 -2.58
N ALA A 291 -14.82 -10.80 -3.91
CA ALA A 291 -15.72 -9.88 -4.59
C ALA A 291 -17.19 -10.22 -4.31
N GLY A 292 -17.58 -11.49 -4.47
CA GLY A 292 -18.93 -11.97 -4.17
C GLY A 292 -19.30 -11.80 -2.69
N GLY A 293 -18.35 -12.07 -1.79
CA GLY A 293 -18.51 -11.90 -0.34
C GLY A 293 -18.75 -10.44 0.06
N VAL A 294 -18.03 -9.49 -0.55
CA VAL A 294 -18.27 -8.06 -0.32
C VAL A 294 -19.64 -7.64 -0.85
N VAL A 295 -20.04 -8.07 -2.05
CA VAL A 295 -21.37 -7.77 -2.59
C VAL A 295 -22.47 -8.34 -1.68
N ALA A 296 -22.30 -9.58 -1.21
CA ALA A 296 -23.21 -10.20 -0.28
C ALA A 296 -23.27 -9.44 1.06
N ALA A 297 -22.11 -9.04 1.61
CA ALA A 297 -22.05 -8.26 2.85
C ALA A 297 -22.75 -6.91 2.73
N ILE A 298 -22.58 -6.20 1.60
CA ILE A 298 -23.29 -4.93 1.35
C ILE A 298 -24.81 -5.14 1.43
N ARG A 299 -25.32 -6.23 0.84
CA ARG A 299 -26.76 -6.54 0.83
C ARG A 299 -27.26 -7.02 2.19
N ILE A 300 -26.56 -7.96 2.83
CA ILE A 300 -27.00 -8.62 4.07
C ILE A 300 -26.89 -7.67 5.27
N LEU A 301 -25.82 -6.87 5.34
CA LEU A 301 -25.58 -5.95 6.45
C LEU A 301 -26.15 -4.55 6.21
N GLY A 302 -26.79 -4.32 5.06
CA GLY A 302 -27.34 -3.01 4.70
C GLY A 302 -26.26 -1.91 4.62
N LEU A 303 -25.06 -2.24 4.17
CA LEU A 303 -23.97 -1.25 4.07
C LEU A 303 -24.29 -0.20 3.00
N ALA A 304 -23.77 1.01 3.18
CA ALA A 304 -23.96 2.08 2.22
C ALA A 304 -23.52 1.66 0.81
N SER A 305 -24.43 1.80 -0.15
CA SER A 305 -24.23 1.45 -1.55
C SER A 305 -23.43 2.54 -2.29
N SER A 306 -22.91 2.22 -3.48
CA SER A 306 -22.29 3.23 -4.34
C SER A 306 -23.24 4.38 -4.69
N GLN A 307 -24.55 4.10 -4.79
CA GLN A 307 -25.53 5.14 -5.03
C GLN A 307 -25.65 6.11 -3.85
N ALA A 308 -25.63 5.61 -2.61
CA ALA A 308 -25.63 6.46 -1.42
C ALA A 308 -24.38 7.35 -1.36
N THR A 309 -23.20 6.82 -1.71
CA THR A 309 -21.96 7.62 -1.75
C THR A 309 -21.94 8.64 -2.88
N LEU A 310 -22.63 8.36 -4.00
CA LEU A 310 -22.78 9.35 -5.07
C LEU A 310 -23.76 10.45 -4.68
N GLN A 311 -24.89 10.10 -4.05
CA GLN A 311 -25.79 11.11 -3.51
C GLN A 311 -25.08 12.00 -2.50
N ASP A 312 -24.33 11.43 -1.54
CA ASP A 312 -23.47 12.18 -0.63
C ASP A 312 -22.57 13.20 -1.37
N THR A 313 -21.92 12.78 -2.45
CA THR A 313 -21.06 13.65 -3.26
C THR A 313 -21.84 14.79 -3.93
N PHE A 314 -22.96 14.48 -4.58
CA PHE A 314 -23.71 15.47 -5.38
C PHE A 314 -24.65 16.37 -4.58
N THR A 315 -25.02 15.93 -3.38
CA THR A 315 -25.90 16.68 -2.48
C THR A 315 -25.14 17.46 -1.42
N HIS A 316 -23.80 17.49 -1.49
CA HIS A 316 -22.95 18.05 -0.45
C HIS A 316 -23.32 17.49 0.93
N HIS A 317 -23.09 16.19 1.12
CA HIS A 317 -23.39 15.51 2.38
C HIS A 317 -24.88 15.53 2.77
N PHE A 318 -25.76 15.40 1.78
CA PHE A 318 -27.23 15.42 1.94
C PHE A 318 -27.79 16.78 2.41
N ASP A 319 -27.02 17.86 2.29
CA ASP A 319 -27.49 19.23 2.57
C ASP A 319 -28.37 19.79 1.44
N ALA A 320 -28.28 19.21 0.24
CA ALA A 320 -29.09 19.55 -0.93
C ALA A 320 -30.04 18.39 -1.34
N PRO A 321 -31.11 18.68 -2.11
CA PRO A 321 -32.01 17.65 -2.63
C PRO A 321 -31.28 16.59 -3.46
N GLU A 322 -31.73 15.34 -3.35
CA GLU A 322 -31.18 14.23 -4.14
C GLU A 322 -31.32 14.46 -5.65
N ILE A 323 -30.32 13.98 -6.39
CA ILE A 323 -30.34 14.04 -7.86
C ILE A 323 -30.99 12.77 -8.43
N ALA A 324 -31.79 12.93 -9.48
CA ALA A 324 -32.55 11.81 -10.05
C ALA A 324 -31.65 10.73 -10.68
N ASP A 325 -30.55 11.13 -11.34
CA ASP A 325 -29.61 10.22 -11.98
C ASP A 325 -28.15 10.52 -11.57
N PRO A 326 -27.69 9.96 -10.43
CA PRO A 326 -26.33 10.16 -9.95
C PRO A 326 -25.25 9.52 -10.83
N TRP A 327 -25.59 8.53 -11.65
CA TRP A 327 -24.63 7.85 -12.52
C TRP A 327 -24.33 8.66 -13.78
N SER A 328 -25.36 9.26 -14.39
CA SER A 328 -25.16 10.21 -15.49
C SER A 328 -24.40 11.46 -15.03
N ALA A 329 -24.74 11.99 -13.86
CA ALA A 329 -24.01 13.10 -13.25
C ALA A 329 -22.54 12.75 -13.01
N LEU A 330 -22.25 11.53 -12.50
CA LEU A 330 -20.90 11.01 -12.33
C LEU A 330 -20.15 10.94 -13.66
N LEU A 331 -20.75 10.38 -14.71
CA LEU A 331 -20.11 10.27 -16.01
C LEU A 331 -19.74 11.66 -16.57
N GLY A 332 -20.67 12.62 -16.49
CA GLY A 332 -20.42 13.99 -16.89
C GLY A 332 -19.27 14.64 -16.11
N LEU A 333 -19.22 14.43 -14.80
CA LEU A 333 -18.15 14.94 -13.94
C LEU A 333 -16.80 14.26 -14.22
N ALA A 334 -16.79 12.94 -14.39
CA ALA A 334 -15.60 12.16 -14.70
C ALA A 334 -14.97 12.59 -16.04
N VAL A 335 -15.78 12.91 -17.06
CA VAL A 335 -15.27 13.43 -18.34
C VAL A 335 -14.60 14.80 -18.16
N ARG A 336 -15.22 15.71 -17.40
CA ARG A 336 -14.62 17.03 -17.12
C ARG A 336 -13.33 16.91 -16.33
N PHE A 337 -13.35 16.10 -15.28
CA PHE A 337 -12.18 15.80 -14.47
C PHE A 337 -11.06 15.18 -15.30
N ALA A 338 -11.35 14.22 -16.17
CA ALA A 338 -10.34 13.60 -17.02
C ALA A 338 -9.66 14.61 -17.97
N ARG A 339 -10.42 15.57 -18.53
CA ARG A 339 -9.84 16.64 -19.36
C ARG A 339 -8.90 17.53 -18.56
N ASP A 340 -9.33 17.95 -17.36
CA ASP A 340 -8.50 18.75 -16.46
C ASP A 340 -7.23 17.99 -16.03
N TRP A 341 -7.39 16.73 -15.61
CA TRP A 341 -6.27 15.87 -15.24
C TRP A 341 -5.27 15.69 -16.38
N ILE A 342 -5.73 15.45 -17.62
CA ILE A 342 -4.85 15.38 -18.80
C ILE A 342 -4.09 16.69 -19.01
N ALA A 343 -4.75 17.85 -18.85
CA ALA A 343 -4.09 19.15 -18.97
C ALA A 343 -3.01 19.33 -17.89
N GLN A 344 -3.29 18.94 -16.63
CA GLN A 344 -2.31 18.96 -15.56
C GLN A 344 -1.11 18.04 -15.84
N GLN A 345 -1.37 16.82 -16.33
CA GLN A 345 -0.31 15.89 -16.71
C GLN A 345 0.48 16.37 -17.94
N ALA A 346 -0.12 17.13 -18.85
CA ALA A 346 0.61 17.75 -19.96
C ALA A 346 1.58 18.84 -19.47
N GLY A 347 1.21 19.59 -18.41
CA GLY A 347 2.08 20.59 -17.79
C GLY A 347 3.20 19.98 -16.93
N LEU A 348 2.93 18.88 -16.22
CA LEU A 348 3.92 18.19 -15.38
C LEU A 348 3.79 16.66 -15.54
N PRO A 349 4.37 16.06 -16.59
CA PRO A 349 4.12 14.65 -16.96
C PRO A 349 4.88 13.62 -16.12
N TYR A 350 5.40 13.99 -14.94
CA TYR A 350 6.28 13.12 -14.16
C TYR A 350 5.61 11.79 -13.79
N PHE A 351 4.34 11.81 -13.38
CA PHE A 351 3.59 10.59 -13.09
C PHE A 351 3.47 9.70 -14.34
N LEU A 352 3.12 10.26 -15.50
CA LEU A 352 3.00 9.51 -16.75
C LEU A 352 4.34 8.92 -17.22
N VAL A 353 5.43 9.68 -17.12
CA VAL A 353 6.78 9.22 -17.49
C VAL A 353 7.22 8.09 -16.58
N LEU A 354 7.10 8.25 -15.26
CA LEU A 354 7.45 7.21 -14.30
C LEU A 354 6.57 5.96 -14.46
N MET A 355 5.27 6.15 -14.71
CA MET A 355 4.34 5.07 -15.00
C MET A 355 4.75 4.30 -16.26
N ALA A 356 5.09 5.00 -17.35
CA ALA A 356 5.50 4.37 -18.60
C ALA A 356 6.78 3.54 -18.41
N LEU A 357 7.81 4.10 -17.75
CA LEU A 357 9.05 3.39 -17.44
C LEU A 357 8.80 2.16 -16.55
N ALA A 358 7.98 2.32 -15.52
CA ALA A 358 7.65 1.25 -14.60
C ALA A 358 6.81 0.15 -15.26
N ALA A 359 5.82 0.50 -16.05
CA ALA A 359 5.00 -0.43 -16.81
C ALA A 359 5.84 -1.21 -17.83
N TRP A 360 6.76 -0.53 -18.53
CA TRP A 360 7.72 -1.19 -19.42
C TRP A 360 8.60 -2.20 -18.66
N ALA A 361 9.18 -1.80 -17.53
CA ALA A 361 10.01 -2.66 -16.72
C ALA A 361 9.23 -3.88 -16.19
N LEU A 362 8.00 -3.67 -15.71
CA LEU A 362 7.11 -4.72 -15.24
C LEU A 362 6.69 -5.69 -16.34
N ALA A 363 6.39 -5.18 -17.54
CA ALA A 363 6.03 -6.00 -18.70
C ALA A 363 7.22 -6.87 -19.15
N ARG A 364 8.43 -6.32 -19.18
CA ARG A 364 9.64 -7.03 -19.62
C ARG A 364 10.23 -7.95 -18.56
N HIS A 365 10.13 -7.61 -17.28
CA HIS A 365 10.91 -8.25 -16.22
C HIS A 365 10.11 -8.67 -14.98
N GLY A 366 8.86 -8.26 -14.83
CA GLY A 366 8.08 -8.48 -13.60
C GLY A 366 7.67 -9.93 -13.33
N LYS A 367 7.64 -10.81 -14.35
CA LYS A 367 7.27 -12.25 -14.23
C LYS A 367 6.04 -12.48 -13.30
N GLY A 368 4.89 -11.96 -13.71
CA GLY A 368 3.62 -12.01 -12.95
C GLY A 368 3.33 -10.77 -12.11
N LEU A 369 4.36 -10.10 -11.57
CA LEU A 369 4.19 -8.88 -10.76
C LEU A 369 3.54 -7.74 -11.55
N GLY A 370 3.80 -7.65 -12.86
CA GLY A 370 3.24 -6.60 -13.71
C GLY A 370 1.72 -6.63 -13.82
N LEU A 371 1.11 -7.82 -13.97
CA LEU A 371 -0.35 -7.95 -14.03
C LEU A 371 -1.01 -7.52 -12.73
N LEU A 372 -0.42 -7.94 -11.60
CA LEU A 372 -0.91 -7.58 -10.28
C LEU A 372 -0.79 -6.07 -10.03
N ALA A 373 0.35 -5.46 -10.36
CA ALA A 373 0.57 -4.03 -10.21
C ALA A 373 -0.38 -3.19 -11.09
N LEU A 374 -0.63 -3.62 -12.34
CA LEU A 374 -1.58 -2.96 -13.23
C LEU A 374 -3.03 -3.08 -12.72
N ALA A 375 -3.43 -4.23 -12.19
CA ALA A 375 -4.74 -4.41 -11.58
C ALA A 375 -4.93 -3.48 -10.37
N THR A 376 -3.89 -3.30 -9.54
CA THR A 376 -3.91 -2.34 -8.43
C THR A 376 -3.98 -0.89 -8.90
N ALA A 377 -3.22 -0.52 -9.94
CA ALA A 377 -3.30 0.81 -10.52
C ALA A 377 -4.69 1.10 -11.08
N PHE A 378 -5.30 0.12 -11.73
CA PHE A 378 -6.69 0.20 -12.20
C PHE A 378 -7.65 0.42 -11.03
N THR A 379 -7.48 -0.26 -9.90
CA THR A 379 -8.28 0.00 -8.69
C THR A 379 -8.17 1.46 -8.22
N GLY A 380 -6.96 2.03 -8.19
CA GLY A 380 -6.76 3.44 -7.85
C GLY A 380 -7.43 4.38 -8.85
N ALA A 381 -7.27 4.13 -10.14
CA ALA A 381 -7.92 4.91 -11.19
C ALA A 381 -9.45 4.83 -11.10
N SER A 382 -10.02 3.64 -10.83
CA SER A 382 -11.46 3.47 -10.62
C SER A 382 -11.96 4.24 -9.41
N ALA A 383 -11.17 4.34 -8.33
CA ALA A 383 -11.55 5.14 -7.16
C ALA A 383 -11.63 6.64 -7.49
N VAL A 384 -10.70 7.16 -8.29
CA VAL A 384 -10.74 8.55 -8.77
C VAL A 384 -11.91 8.77 -9.72
N VAL A 385 -12.19 7.84 -10.63
CA VAL A 385 -13.34 7.94 -11.55
C VAL A 385 -14.67 7.89 -10.79
N ALA A 386 -14.75 7.13 -9.69
CA ALA A 386 -15.94 7.06 -8.85
C ALA A 386 -16.17 8.31 -7.99
N HIS A 387 -15.10 9.05 -7.68
CA HIS A 387 -15.14 10.32 -6.94
C HIS A 387 -14.18 11.34 -7.56
N PRO A 388 -14.54 11.92 -8.71
CA PRO A 388 -13.67 12.80 -9.50
C PRO A 388 -13.58 14.21 -8.87
N LEU A 389 -13.04 14.28 -7.66
CA LEU A 389 -12.84 15.48 -6.86
C LEU A 389 -11.36 15.84 -6.82
N VAL A 390 -11.00 17.04 -7.31
CA VAL A 390 -9.59 17.48 -7.43
C VAL A 390 -8.87 17.44 -6.08
N GLN A 391 -9.52 17.87 -5.02
CA GLN A 391 -8.97 17.90 -3.66
C GLN A 391 -8.75 16.51 -3.04
N GLU A 392 -9.37 15.46 -3.60
CA GLU A 392 -9.25 14.09 -3.10
C GLU A 392 -8.53 13.15 -4.07
N ALA A 393 -8.31 13.57 -5.32
CA ALA A 393 -7.79 12.71 -6.39
C ALA A 393 -6.43 12.09 -6.01
N ASP A 394 -5.53 12.86 -5.41
CA ASP A 394 -4.23 12.36 -4.96
C ASP A 394 -4.35 11.26 -3.90
N ARG A 395 -5.33 11.38 -3.00
CA ARG A 395 -5.62 10.41 -1.94
C ARG A 395 -6.26 9.15 -2.52
N LEU A 396 -7.33 9.32 -3.29
CA LEU A 396 -8.11 8.21 -3.83
C LEU A 396 -7.36 7.43 -4.90
N GLY A 397 -6.55 8.14 -5.69
CA GLY A 397 -5.70 7.60 -6.74
C GLY A 397 -4.38 7.02 -6.25
N VAL A 398 -4.12 6.97 -4.94
CA VAL A 398 -2.81 6.58 -4.39
C VAL A 398 -2.29 5.24 -4.92
N LEU A 399 -3.18 4.27 -5.15
CA LEU A 399 -2.82 2.95 -5.70
C LEU A 399 -2.35 2.99 -7.17
N MET A 400 -2.59 4.08 -7.89
CA MET A 400 -2.01 4.32 -9.22
C MET A 400 -0.48 4.42 -9.16
N TRP A 401 0.12 4.67 -7.99
CA TRP A 401 1.57 4.70 -7.82
C TRP A 401 2.19 3.30 -7.61
N THR A 402 1.38 2.25 -7.46
CA THR A 402 1.89 0.89 -7.22
C THR A 402 2.83 0.38 -8.33
N PRO A 403 2.52 0.54 -9.64
CA PRO A 403 3.46 0.19 -10.69
C PRO A 403 4.79 0.90 -10.56
N ILE A 404 4.81 2.19 -10.22
CA ILE A 404 6.04 2.98 -10.07
C ILE A 404 6.92 2.38 -8.98
N VAL A 405 6.35 2.15 -7.79
CA VAL A 405 7.04 1.58 -6.63
C VAL A 405 7.59 0.18 -6.90
N LEU A 406 6.87 -0.64 -7.66
CA LEU A 406 7.27 -2.03 -7.94
C LEU A 406 8.11 -2.20 -9.20
N GLY A 407 7.98 -1.27 -10.16
CA GLY A 407 8.57 -1.35 -11.49
C GLY A 407 9.91 -0.66 -11.61
N LEU A 408 10.09 0.54 -11.05
CA LEU A 408 11.38 1.24 -11.10
C LEU A 408 12.55 0.43 -10.49
N PRO A 409 12.36 -0.31 -9.37
CA PRO A 409 13.39 -1.19 -8.83
C PRO A 409 13.92 -2.25 -9.83
N LEU A 410 13.08 -2.69 -10.77
CA LEU A 410 13.51 -3.66 -11.80
C LEU A 410 14.56 -3.07 -12.74
N LEU A 411 14.51 -1.77 -13.00
CA LEU A 411 15.51 -1.06 -13.81
C LEU A 411 16.87 -1.02 -13.10
N VAL A 412 16.83 -0.71 -11.80
CA VAL A 412 18.01 -0.63 -10.95
C VAL A 412 18.66 -2.00 -10.76
N ASP A 413 17.86 -3.05 -10.55
CA ASP A 413 18.33 -4.42 -10.41
C ASP A 413 19.17 -4.85 -11.63
N ARG A 414 18.73 -4.48 -12.83
CA ARG A 414 19.44 -4.77 -14.07
C ARG A 414 20.75 -4.01 -14.18
N HIS A 415 20.73 -2.69 -13.98
CA HIS A 415 21.93 -1.86 -14.09
C HIS A 415 23.04 -2.34 -13.13
N TRP A 416 22.68 -2.73 -11.90
CA TRP A 416 23.66 -3.22 -10.92
C TRP A 416 24.05 -4.68 -11.07
N SER A 417 23.22 -5.51 -11.71
CA SER A 417 23.59 -6.90 -12.02
C SER A 417 24.50 -7.00 -13.26
N SER A 418 24.60 -5.93 -14.05
CA SER A 418 25.44 -5.84 -15.25
C SER A 418 26.87 -5.35 -14.96
N VAL A 419 27.28 -5.19 -13.70
CA VAL A 419 28.68 -4.81 -13.39
C VAL A 419 29.59 -5.96 -13.86
N PRO A 420 30.50 -5.70 -14.83
CA PRO A 420 31.37 -6.73 -15.38
C PRO A 420 32.25 -7.33 -14.28
N MET A 421 32.41 -8.66 -14.27
CA MET A 421 33.38 -9.32 -13.39
C MET A 421 34.74 -8.66 -13.60
N THR A 422 35.29 -8.09 -12.54
CA THR A 422 36.63 -7.50 -12.56
C THR A 422 37.65 -8.53 -13.04
N GLU A 423 38.67 -8.11 -13.78
CA GLU A 423 39.75 -8.97 -14.30
C GLU A 423 40.39 -9.86 -13.21
N THR A 424 40.37 -9.41 -11.96
CA THR A 424 40.78 -10.14 -10.76
C THR A 424 39.93 -11.38 -10.45
N GLU A 425 38.61 -11.34 -10.71
CA GLU A 425 37.71 -12.49 -10.55
C GLU A 425 37.84 -13.47 -11.72
N LEU A 426 38.09 -12.97 -12.94
CA LEU A 426 38.45 -13.78 -14.10
C LEU A 426 39.79 -14.51 -13.89
N ARG A 427 40.80 -13.85 -13.31
CA ARG A 427 42.07 -14.49 -12.93
C ARG A 427 41.91 -15.53 -11.82
N ARG A 428 40.97 -15.34 -10.88
CA ARG A 428 40.66 -16.33 -9.83
C ARG A 428 39.87 -17.52 -10.33
N ALA A 429 39.07 -17.36 -11.38
CA ALA A 429 38.35 -18.48 -12.00
C ALA A 429 39.31 -19.53 -12.60
N GLY A 430 40.56 -19.11 -12.88
CA GLY A 430 41.60 -19.96 -13.43
C GLY A 430 41.32 -20.31 -14.91
N PRO A 431 42.37 -20.64 -15.68
CA PRO A 431 42.15 -21.17 -17.02
C PRO A 431 41.31 -22.45 -16.94
N PRO A 432 40.37 -22.68 -17.89
CA PRO A 432 39.62 -23.94 -17.95
C PRO A 432 40.62 -25.10 -17.99
N ARG A 433 40.48 -26.06 -17.08
CA ARG A 433 41.36 -27.23 -17.03
C ARG A 433 41.30 -27.96 -18.37
N PRO A 434 42.41 -28.06 -19.12
CA PRO A 434 42.45 -28.88 -20.32
C PRO A 434 42.41 -30.34 -19.87
N GLY A 435 41.32 -31.08 -20.14
CA GLY A 435 41.35 -32.52 -19.87
C GLY A 435 40.07 -33.32 -19.74
N THR A 436 38.86 -32.73 -19.71
CA THR A 436 37.64 -33.56 -19.80
C THR A 436 37.20 -33.66 -21.26
N ARG A 437 38.00 -34.40 -22.05
CA ARG A 437 37.55 -34.96 -23.33
C ARG A 437 36.41 -35.92 -23.00
N THR A 438 35.18 -35.51 -23.25
CA THR A 438 34.06 -36.43 -23.37
C THR A 438 34.42 -37.40 -24.48
N GLU A 439 34.71 -38.64 -24.12
CA GLU A 439 34.86 -39.72 -25.10
C GLU A 439 33.61 -39.77 -25.98
N ASP A 440 33.84 -39.61 -27.27
CA ASP A 440 32.90 -39.91 -28.33
C ASP A 440 32.39 -41.33 -28.13
N ARG A 441 31.12 -41.45 -27.73
CA ARG A 441 30.38 -42.71 -27.87
C ARG A 441 30.11 -42.90 -29.36
N PRO A 442 30.65 -43.96 -30.00
CA PRO A 442 30.38 -44.19 -31.40
C PRO A 442 28.91 -44.58 -31.59
N ALA A 443 28.30 -43.98 -32.59
CA ALA A 443 27.00 -44.37 -33.11
C ALA A 443 27.09 -45.80 -33.66
N GLY A 444 26.52 -46.74 -32.92
CA GLY A 444 26.25 -48.09 -33.41
C GLY A 444 25.09 -48.08 -34.40
N ARG A 445 25.39 -48.46 -35.63
CA ARG A 445 24.46 -48.85 -36.70
C ARG A 445 23.80 -50.20 -36.40
N ASP A 446 22.55 -50.30 -36.87
CA ASP A 446 21.82 -51.45 -37.42
C ASP A 446 21.61 -52.72 -36.57
N ARG A 447 20.35 -52.94 -36.17
CA ARG A 447 19.48 -54.04 -36.66
C ARG A 447 18.01 -53.76 -36.39
#